data_AF-A0A7C7MC79-F1
#
_entry.id   AF-A0A7C7MC79-F1
#
_cell.length_a   1.000
_cell.length_b   1.000
_cell.length_c   1.000
_cell.angle_alpha   90.00
_cell.angle_beta   90.00
_cell.angle_gamma   90.00
#
_symmetry.space_group_name_H-M   'P 1'
#
loop_
_entity.id
_entity.type
_entity.pdbx_description
1 polymer ?
#
loop_
_entity_poly.entity_id
_entity_poly.type
_entity_poly.pdbx_seq_one_letter_code
_entity_poly.pdbx_strand_id
1 'polypeptide(L)'
;MMADQGTILVPTLTVFIFHREMGTPAAQIEAQDFRHHHVESAQKAMAAGVRVAAATDAGGWVHGNNAQELQCLVEAGMTPMEALIAATGWAAECCGLAREIGTVQRGKIADLVVVDGDPLKDIAVLQDISRI
;
A
#
# COMPACT_ATOMS: atom_id res chain seq x y z
N MET A 1 16.99 5.21 14.58
CA MET A 1 15.65 4.64 14.31
C MET A 1 15.42 4.57 12.80
N MET A 2 14.44 3.81 12.31
CA MET A 2 14.12 3.73 10.87
C MET A 2 13.94 5.12 10.23
N ALA A 3 13.21 6.00 10.92
CA ALA A 3 12.97 7.37 10.47
C ALA A 3 14.27 8.14 10.21
N ASP A 4 15.25 8.02 11.11
CA ASP A 4 16.55 8.73 11.00
C ASP A 4 17.41 8.22 9.84
N GLN A 5 17.19 6.98 9.40
CA GLN A 5 17.96 6.34 8.34
C GLN A 5 17.27 6.38 6.98
N GLY A 6 16.08 6.97 6.91
CA GLY A 6 15.27 6.99 5.69
C GLY A 6 14.74 5.61 5.29
N THR A 7 14.79 4.62 6.19
CA THR A 7 14.27 3.27 5.95
C THR A 7 12.77 3.33 5.69
N ILE A 8 12.32 2.66 4.62
CA ILE A 8 10.91 2.58 4.24
C ILE A 8 10.31 1.28 4.77
N LEU A 9 9.15 1.37 5.41
CA LEU A 9 8.37 0.22 5.89
C LEU A 9 7.46 -0.31 4.78
N VAL A 10 7.32 -1.63 4.69
CA VAL A 10 6.38 -2.32 3.80
C VAL A 10 5.46 -3.22 4.65
N PRO A 11 4.18 -2.85 4.87
CA PRO A 11 3.34 -3.47 5.89
C PRO A 11 2.49 -4.66 5.42
N THR A 12 2.21 -4.75 4.11
CA THR A 12 1.44 -5.84 3.46
C THR A 12 0.14 -6.18 4.15
N LEU A 13 -0.77 -5.22 4.33
CA LEU A 13 -1.98 -5.38 5.13
C LEU A 13 -3.06 -6.23 4.44
N THR A 14 -3.09 -6.25 3.10
CA THR A 14 -4.10 -6.95 2.29
C THR A 14 -4.04 -8.46 2.45
N VAL A 15 -2.85 -9.04 2.59
CA VAL A 15 -2.67 -10.51 2.67
C VAL A 15 -3.45 -11.14 3.84
N PHE A 16 -3.59 -10.40 4.95
CA PHE A 16 -4.34 -10.87 6.11
C PHE A 16 -5.84 -10.89 5.87
N ILE A 17 -6.38 -10.03 5.00
CA ILE A 17 -7.79 -10.09 4.59
C ILE A 17 -8.04 -11.40 3.85
N PHE A 18 -7.16 -11.74 2.91
CA PHE A 18 -7.26 -12.99 2.17
C PHE A 18 -7.15 -14.21 3.08
N HIS A 19 -6.16 -14.28 3.97
CA HIS A 19 -6.01 -15.45 4.86
C HIS A 19 -7.16 -15.58 5.87
N ARG A 20 -7.74 -14.47 6.33
CA ARG A 20 -8.94 -14.48 7.17
C ARG A 20 -10.15 -15.10 6.43
N GLU A 21 -10.25 -14.90 5.12
CA GLU A 21 -11.41 -15.35 4.33
C GLU A 21 -11.20 -16.73 3.71
N MET A 22 -9.99 -17.02 3.24
CA MET A 22 -9.68 -18.18 2.38
C MET A 22 -8.64 -19.13 3.00
N GLY A 23 -8.11 -18.83 4.18
CA GLY A 23 -7.13 -19.67 4.88
C GLY A 23 -7.73 -20.94 5.48
N THR A 24 -6.87 -21.81 6.02
CA THR A 24 -7.31 -22.91 6.89
C THR A 24 -7.94 -22.35 8.17
N PRO A 25 -8.76 -23.13 8.92
CA PRO A 25 -9.37 -22.63 10.15
C PRO A 25 -8.38 -22.02 11.16
N ALA A 26 -7.17 -22.60 11.27
CA ALA A 26 -6.10 -22.03 12.10
C ALA A 26 -5.57 -20.70 11.53
N ALA A 27 -5.30 -20.65 10.23
CA ALA A 27 -4.81 -19.43 9.57
C ALA A 27 -5.83 -18.29 9.61
N GLN A 28 -7.13 -18.60 9.58
CA GLN A 28 -8.18 -17.58 9.69
C GLN A 28 -8.17 -16.87 11.05
N ILE A 29 -7.96 -17.62 12.13
CA ILE A 29 -7.83 -17.09 13.50
C ILE A 29 -6.56 -16.24 13.62
N GLU A 30 -5.43 -16.79 13.19
CA GLU A 30 -4.13 -16.10 13.25
C GLU A 30 -4.10 -14.83 12.40
N ALA A 31 -4.72 -14.84 11.23
CA ALA A 31 -4.74 -13.69 10.33
C ALA A 31 -5.43 -12.47 10.95
N GLN A 32 -6.44 -12.67 11.80
CA GLN A 32 -7.10 -11.56 12.47
C GLN A 32 -6.18 -10.88 13.50
N ASP A 33 -5.50 -11.68 14.33
CA ASP A 33 -4.55 -11.18 15.33
C ASP A 33 -3.33 -10.54 14.65
N PHE A 34 -2.80 -11.15 13.59
CA PHE A 34 -1.69 -10.60 12.83
C PHE A 34 -2.04 -9.29 12.15
N ARG A 35 -3.22 -9.19 11.52
CA ARG A 35 -3.66 -7.93 10.91
C ARG A 35 -3.70 -6.82 11.95
N HIS A 36 -4.26 -7.09 13.13
CA HIS A 36 -4.33 -6.10 14.21
C HIS A 36 -2.93 -5.59 14.60
N HIS A 37 -1.99 -6.49 14.87
CA HIS A 37 -0.62 -6.10 15.23
C HIS A 37 0.12 -5.37 14.09
N HIS A 38 -0.08 -5.78 12.83
CA HIS A 38 0.54 -5.13 11.69
C HIS A 38 -0.01 -3.71 11.44
N VAL A 39 -1.32 -3.52 11.59
CA VAL A 39 -1.93 -2.18 11.52
C VAL A 39 -1.39 -1.29 12.64
N GLU A 40 -1.34 -1.78 13.89
CA GLU A 40 -0.77 -1.01 14.99
C GLU A 40 0.71 -0.67 14.77
N SER A 41 1.50 -1.60 14.24
CA SER A 41 2.90 -1.40 13.91
C SER A 41 3.06 -0.32 12.84
N ALA A 42 2.27 -0.39 11.76
CA ALA A 42 2.26 0.63 10.71
C ALA A 42 1.88 2.01 11.27
N GLN A 43 0.85 2.09 12.12
CA GLN A 43 0.44 3.33 12.78
C GLN A 43 1.55 3.93 13.65
N LYS A 44 2.22 3.11 14.46
CA LYS A 44 3.36 3.55 15.29
C LYS A 44 4.52 4.04 14.43
N ALA A 45 4.80 3.36 13.32
CA ALA A 45 5.85 3.76 12.39
C ALA A 45 5.54 5.09 11.70
N MET A 46 4.32 5.24 11.17
CA MET A 46 3.84 6.49 10.55
C MET A 46 3.87 7.66 11.54
N ALA A 47 3.40 7.46 12.77
CA ALA A 47 3.45 8.47 13.82
C ALA A 47 4.89 8.88 14.20
N ALA A 48 5.86 7.98 14.01
CA ALA A 48 7.28 8.25 14.20
C ALA A 48 7.97 8.87 12.96
N GLY A 49 7.23 9.20 11.90
CA GLY A 49 7.75 9.78 10.66
C GLY A 49 8.41 8.77 9.71
N VAL A 50 8.19 7.47 9.91
CA VAL A 50 8.67 6.44 8.98
C VAL A 50 7.81 6.46 7.72
N ARG A 51 8.45 6.53 6.55
CA ARG A 51 7.78 6.43 5.26
C ARG A 51 7.35 4.99 4.99
N VAL A 52 6.24 4.83 4.31
CA VAL A 52 5.65 3.51 3.98
C VAL A 52 5.57 3.37 2.47
N ALA A 53 5.98 2.22 1.93
CA ALA A 53 5.68 1.86 0.54
C ALA A 53 4.53 0.84 0.52
N ALA A 54 3.59 1.03 -0.41
CA ALA A 54 2.49 0.09 -0.61
C ALA A 54 3.03 -1.20 -1.22
N ALA A 55 2.69 -2.34 -0.62
CA ALA A 55 2.88 -3.67 -1.19
C ALA A 55 1.86 -4.62 -0.58
N THR A 56 1.54 -5.70 -1.28
CA THR A 56 0.36 -6.54 -0.95
C THR A 56 0.70 -7.94 -0.47
N ASP A 57 1.95 -8.37 -0.64
CA ASP A 57 2.35 -9.79 -0.57
C ASP A 57 1.55 -10.71 -1.54
N ALA A 58 1.15 -10.16 -2.70
CA ALA A 58 0.54 -10.97 -3.76
C ALA A 58 1.51 -12.04 -4.24
N GLY A 59 1.03 -13.29 -4.33
CA GLY A 59 1.85 -14.50 -4.30
C GLY A 59 1.55 -15.36 -3.06
N GLY A 60 1.33 -14.72 -1.90
CA GLY A 60 0.63 -15.32 -0.75
C GLY A 60 -0.89 -15.36 -0.92
N TRP A 61 -1.41 -14.57 -1.86
CA TRP A 61 -2.79 -14.54 -2.32
C TRP A 61 -2.88 -14.29 -3.83
N VAL A 62 -4.09 -14.35 -4.41
CA VAL A 62 -4.32 -14.23 -5.86
C VAL A 62 -3.94 -12.84 -6.41
N HIS A 63 -3.32 -12.80 -7.59
CA HIS A 63 -3.03 -11.52 -8.25
C HIS A 63 -4.30 -10.87 -8.83
N GLY A 64 -4.35 -9.54 -8.81
CA GLY A 64 -5.36 -8.76 -9.55
C GLY A 64 -5.87 -7.54 -8.80
N ASN A 65 -6.07 -7.63 -7.47
CA ASN A 65 -6.65 -6.55 -6.68
C ASN A 65 -5.64 -5.80 -5.80
N ASN A 66 -4.44 -5.53 -6.32
CA ASN A 66 -3.36 -4.93 -5.52
C ASN A 66 -3.69 -3.53 -4.97
N ALA A 67 -4.60 -2.81 -5.63
CA ALA A 67 -5.05 -1.49 -5.19
C ALA A 67 -5.80 -1.51 -3.84
N GLN A 68 -6.26 -2.68 -3.37
CA GLN A 68 -6.87 -2.82 -2.04
C GLN A 68 -5.91 -2.42 -0.91
N GLU A 69 -4.59 -2.54 -1.12
CA GLU A 69 -3.61 -2.11 -0.11
C GLU A 69 -3.70 -0.61 0.16
N LEU A 70 -3.99 0.21 -0.85
CA LEU A 70 -4.12 1.66 -0.67
C LEU A 70 -5.32 1.98 0.22
N GLN A 71 -6.42 1.25 0.07
CA GLN A 71 -7.55 1.36 1.00
C GLN A 71 -7.15 0.93 2.41
N CYS A 72 -6.42 -0.19 2.57
CA CYS A 72 -5.95 -0.63 3.89
C CYS A 72 -5.05 0.41 4.57
N LEU A 73 -4.20 1.11 3.81
CA LEU A 73 -3.34 2.16 4.33
C LEU A 73 -4.13 3.40 4.77
N VAL A 74 -5.18 3.77 4.01
CA VAL A 74 -6.10 4.85 4.42
C VAL A 74 -6.84 4.47 5.70
N GLU A 75 -7.37 3.25 5.79
CA GLU A 75 -7.99 2.72 7.00
C GLU A 75 -7.02 2.66 8.19
N ALA A 76 -5.73 2.46 7.92
CA ALA A 76 -4.68 2.48 8.93
C ALA A 76 -4.29 3.91 9.38
N GLY A 77 -4.78 4.96 8.71
CA GLY A 77 -4.62 6.35 9.14
C GLY A 77 -3.90 7.27 8.15
N MET A 78 -3.55 6.79 6.95
CA MET A 78 -3.07 7.67 5.88
C MET A 78 -4.20 8.49 5.27
N THR A 79 -3.88 9.68 4.78
CA THR A 79 -4.72 10.38 3.82
C THR A 79 -4.68 9.67 2.45
N PRO A 80 -5.70 9.83 1.60
CA PRO A 80 -5.68 9.27 0.24
C PRO A 80 -4.45 9.71 -0.58
N MET A 81 -3.99 10.96 -0.40
CA MET A 81 -2.78 11.46 -1.04
C MET A 81 -1.52 10.72 -0.56
N GLU A 82 -1.39 10.48 0.75
CA GLU A 82 -0.26 9.70 1.28
C GLU A 82 -0.26 8.26 0.77
N ALA A 83 -1.43 7.62 0.66
CA ALA A 83 -1.53 6.27 0.08
C ALA A 83 -1.11 6.24 -1.40
N LEU A 84 -1.47 7.27 -2.18
CA LEU A 84 -0.99 7.42 -3.56
C LEU A 84 0.53 7.59 -3.62
N ILE A 85 1.11 8.41 -2.75
CA ILE A 85 2.57 8.62 -2.67
C ILE A 85 3.27 7.32 -2.24
N ALA A 86 2.69 6.56 -1.30
CA ALA A 86 3.18 5.26 -0.85
C ALA A 86 3.26 4.24 -2.00
N ALA A 87 2.30 4.28 -2.93
CA ALA A 87 2.27 3.41 -4.11
C ALA A 87 3.07 3.94 -5.30
N THR A 88 3.54 5.19 -5.27
CA THR A 88 4.23 5.85 -6.39
C THR A 88 5.61 6.36 -6.00
N GLY A 89 5.72 7.58 -5.48
CA GLY A 89 7.00 8.23 -5.17
C GLY A 89 7.85 7.45 -4.15
N TRP A 90 7.26 7.05 -3.02
CA TRP A 90 7.98 6.28 -2.00
C TRP A 90 8.26 4.84 -2.44
N ALA A 91 7.36 4.21 -3.20
CA ALA A 91 7.62 2.90 -3.81
C ALA A 91 8.81 2.95 -4.78
N ALA A 92 8.85 3.96 -5.66
CA ALA A 92 9.97 4.16 -6.58
C ALA A 92 11.29 4.39 -5.83
N GLU A 93 11.28 5.16 -4.74
CA GLU A 93 12.46 5.31 -3.88
C GLU A 93 12.89 3.98 -3.23
N CYS A 94 11.92 3.21 -2.71
CA CYS A 94 12.17 1.90 -2.11
C CYS A 94 12.82 0.92 -3.10
N CYS A 95 12.43 0.99 -4.38
CA CYS A 95 13.01 0.17 -5.45
C CYS A 95 14.32 0.73 -6.02
N GLY A 96 14.78 1.90 -5.58
CA GLY A 96 15.96 2.56 -6.15
C GLY A 96 15.73 3.16 -7.55
N LEU A 97 14.46 3.41 -7.91
CA LEU A 97 14.00 3.89 -9.22
C LEU A 97 13.40 5.30 -9.20
N ALA A 98 13.66 6.07 -8.14
CA ALA A 98 13.09 7.41 -7.95
C ALA A 98 13.54 8.42 -9.02
N ARG A 99 14.60 8.14 -9.79
CA ARG A 99 15.05 9.00 -10.90
C ARG A 99 14.28 8.72 -12.19
N GLU A 100 13.76 7.52 -12.35
CA GLU A 100 13.14 7.02 -13.57
C GLU A 100 11.60 7.12 -13.52
N ILE A 101 10.98 6.78 -12.39
CA ILE A 101 9.52 6.62 -12.25
C ILE A 101 8.96 7.19 -10.92
N GLY A 102 7.67 6.99 -10.68
CA GLY A 102 6.99 7.29 -9.42
C GLY A 102 6.44 8.72 -9.26
N THR A 103 6.77 9.65 -10.15
CA THR A 103 6.18 11.00 -10.16
C THR A 103 6.03 11.54 -11.58
N VAL A 104 5.04 12.40 -11.82
CA VAL A 104 4.86 13.10 -13.11
C VAL A 104 5.80 14.30 -13.18
N GLN A 105 6.99 14.08 -13.73
CA GLN A 105 8.03 15.10 -13.86
C GLN A 105 8.75 14.98 -15.21
N ARG A 106 9.23 16.10 -15.74
CA ARG A 106 9.98 16.13 -17.00
C ARG A 106 11.23 15.23 -16.89
N GLY A 107 11.43 14.37 -17.88
CA GLY A 107 12.59 13.48 -17.99
C GLY A 107 12.41 12.09 -17.38
N LYS A 108 11.32 11.84 -16.64
CA LYS A 108 10.93 10.51 -16.19
C LYS A 108 10.21 9.72 -17.28
N ILE A 109 10.15 8.40 -17.12
CA ILE A 109 9.39 7.50 -17.98
C ILE A 109 7.90 7.85 -17.87
N ALA A 110 7.19 7.81 -18.99
CA ALA A 110 5.75 8.07 -19.06
C ALA A 110 4.92 6.85 -18.61
N ASP A 111 5.13 6.43 -17.35
CA ASP A 111 4.35 5.39 -16.69
C ASP A 111 3.19 6.05 -15.93
N LEU A 112 1.98 5.96 -16.49
CA LEU A 112 0.81 6.71 -16.06
C LEU A 112 -0.40 5.80 -15.98
N VAL A 113 -1.18 5.97 -14.92
CA VAL A 113 -2.52 5.38 -14.76
C VAL A 113 -3.51 6.52 -14.80
N VAL A 114 -4.52 6.42 -15.66
CA VAL A 114 -5.65 7.36 -15.72
C VAL A 114 -6.84 6.64 -15.07
N VAL A 115 -7.64 7.37 -14.29
CA VAL A 115 -8.81 6.81 -13.63
C VAL A 115 -10.02 7.69 -13.91
N ASP A 116 -11.14 7.08 -14.27
CA ASP A 116 -12.45 7.72 -14.20
C ASP A 116 -12.88 7.77 -12.74
N GLY A 117 -12.73 8.94 -12.09
CA GLY A 117 -13.02 9.13 -10.69
C GLY A 117 -11.99 10.01 -9.99
N ASP A 118 -12.24 10.32 -8.72
CA ASP A 118 -11.34 11.13 -7.90
C ASP A 118 -10.80 10.29 -6.72
N PRO A 119 -9.59 9.72 -6.83
CA PRO A 119 -9.01 8.88 -5.79
C PRO A 119 -8.72 9.63 -4.49
N LEU A 120 -8.74 10.96 -4.50
CA LEU A 120 -8.59 11.77 -3.28
C LEU A 120 -9.90 11.84 -2.46
N LYS A 121 -11.04 11.57 -3.09
CA LYS A 121 -12.35 11.47 -2.43
C LYS A 121 -12.72 10.04 -2.10
N ASP A 122 -12.39 9.11 -2.98
CA ASP A 122 -12.65 7.69 -2.80
C ASP A 122 -11.48 6.89 -3.36
N ILE A 123 -10.61 6.39 -2.49
CA ILE A 123 -9.43 5.62 -2.88
C ILE A 123 -9.81 4.27 -3.52
N ALA A 124 -11.01 3.75 -3.26
CA ALA A 124 -11.45 2.46 -3.76
C ALA A 124 -11.71 2.46 -5.26
N VAL A 125 -11.84 3.62 -5.92
CA VAL A 125 -11.98 3.72 -7.38
C VAL A 125 -10.81 3.04 -8.12
N LEU A 126 -9.63 2.96 -7.49
CA LEU A 126 -8.43 2.32 -8.04
C LEU A 126 -8.53 0.79 -8.10
N GLN A 127 -9.51 0.18 -7.42
CA GLN A 127 -9.75 -1.26 -7.43
C GLN A 127 -10.61 -1.71 -8.61
N ASP A 128 -11.28 -0.77 -9.29
CA ASP A 128 -12.15 -1.06 -10.43
C ASP A 128 -11.39 -0.91 -11.75
N ILE A 129 -11.04 -2.05 -12.36
CA ILE A 129 -10.32 -2.11 -13.64
C ILE A 129 -11.12 -1.43 -14.76
N SER A 130 -12.45 -1.39 -14.69
CA SER A 130 -13.27 -0.75 -15.72
C SER A 130 -13.14 0.78 -15.75
N ARG A 131 -12.54 1.36 -14.71
CA ARG A 131 -12.27 2.80 -14.58
C ARG A 131 -10.85 3.20 -15.00
N ILE A 132 -9.99 2.23 -15.38
CA ILE A 132 -8.56 2.44 -15.70
C ILE A 132 -8.31 2.36 -17.21
#